data_AF-A0A3S1YV16-F1
#
_entry.id   AF-A0A3S1YV16-F1
#
_cell.length_a   1.000
_cell.length_b   1.000
_cell.length_c   1.000
_cell.angle_alpha   90.00
_cell.angle_beta   90.00
_cell.angle_gamma   90.00
#
_symmetry.space_group_name_H-M   'P 1'
#
loop_
_entity.id
_entity.type
_entity.pdbx_description
1 polymer ?
#
loop_
_entity_poly.entity_id
_entity_poly.type
_entity_poly.pdbx_seq_one_letter_code
_entity_poly.pdbx_strand_id
1 'polypeptide(L)'
;MSAGSEYALDADSPISAEQIRLLVDSFYNKIRADPDLEPIFERVVAGDWETHLAKMYDFWSSVMLTTGYYKGSLLAVRTHIGGLELGLLDRCLALFGDSCDELLDSETAGLCWLKAAHIAESLKLFLFYRPERPWLRNAA
;
A
#
# COMPACT_ATOMS: atom_id res chain seq x y z
N MET A 1 15.35 39.11 -8.14
CA MET A 1 15.75 37.76 -7.71
C MET A 1 14.85 37.38 -6.56
N SER A 2 13.68 36.80 -6.85
CA SER A 2 12.79 36.25 -5.82
C SER A 2 12.91 34.74 -5.86
N ALA A 3 13.69 34.20 -4.92
CA ALA A 3 13.61 32.80 -4.53
C ALA A 3 13.01 32.81 -3.13
N GLY A 4 11.77 32.35 -3.02
CA GLY A 4 11.05 32.34 -1.76
C GLY A 4 9.59 32.02 -1.98
N SER A 5 9.29 30.74 -2.22
CA SER A 5 7.99 30.10 -1.89
C SER A 5 7.94 28.66 -2.42
N GLU A 6 8.78 27.74 -1.93
CA GLU A 6 8.62 26.31 -2.27
C GLU A 6 8.80 25.33 -1.09
N TYR A 7 8.86 25.80 0.17
CA TYR A 7 9.07 24.92 1.33
C TYR A 7 8.10 25.21 2.49
N ALA A 8 6.79 25.23 2.21
CA ALA A 8 5.79 25.45 3.26
C ALA A 8 4.60 24.48 3.19
N LEU A 9 4.76 23.30 2.58
CA LEU A 9 3.68 22.30 2.51
C LEU A 9 3.85 21.12 3.49
N ASP A 10 4.96 21.03 4.21
CA ASP A 10 5.32 19.82 4.99
C ASP A 10 5.17 19.96 6.51
N ALA A 11 4.83 21.15 7.03
CA ALA A 11 4.94 21.45 8.47
C ALA A 11 3.90 20.75 9.37
N ASP A 12 2.90 20.08 8.79
CA ASP A 12 1.80 19.43 9.52
C ASP A 12 1.73 17.91 9.26
N SER A 13 2.70 17.36 8.51
CA SER A 13 2.77 15.92 8.26
C SER A 13 3.63 15.24 9.34
N PRO A 14 3.14 14.17 10.00
CA PRO A 14 3.91 13.43 11.00
C PRO A 14 5.08 12.63 10.40
N ILE A 15 5.13 12.50 9.07
CA ILE A 15 6.19 11.76 8.35
C ILE A 15 6.68 12.56 7.15
N SER A 16 8.00 12.53 6.91
CA SER A 16 8.64 13.14 5.74
C SER A 16 8.67 12.22 4.52
N ALA A 17 8.83 12.78 3.32
CA ALA A 17 9.01 12.00 2.09
C ALA A 17 10.21 11.03 2.14
N GLU A 18 11.28 11.40 2.85
CA GLU A 18 12.45 10.54 3.01
C GLU A 18 12.16 9.34 3.91
N GLN A 19 11.47 9.57 5.03
CA GLN A 19 11.01 8.48 5.91
C GLN A 19 10.04 7.54 5.18
N ILE A 20 9.20 8.06 4.28
CA ILE A 20 8.32 7.24 3.45
C ILE A 20 9.12 6.34 2.51
N ARG A 21 10.18 6.85 1.87
CA ARG A 21 11.05 6.00 1.03
C ARG A 21 11.69 4.87 1.82
N LEU A 22 12.29 5.20 2.96
CA LEU A 22 12.90 4.20 3.85
C LEU A 22 11.88 3.16 4.34
N LEU A 23 10.66 3.59 4.67
CA LEU A 23 9.57 2.69 5.06
C LEU A 23 9.21 1.73 3.94
N VAL A 24 9.03 2.24 2.72
CA VAL A 24 8.70 1.43 1.54
C VAL A 24 9.83 0.45 1.22
N ASP A 25 11.09 0.89 1.29
CA ASP A 25 12.25 0.01 1.09
C ASP A 25 12.31 -1.10 2.12
N SER A 26 12.16 -0.77 3.40
CA SER A 26 12.14 -1.75 4.50
C SER A 26 11.03 -2.78 4.28
N PHE A 27 9.81 -2.31 3.98
CA PHE A 27 8.67 -3.18 3.75
C PHE A 27 8.90 -4.14 2.56
N TYR A 28 9.37 -3.63 1.42
CA TYR A 28 9.60 -4.49 0.26
C TYR A 28 10.81 -5.41 0.39
N ASN A 29 11.83 -5.02 1.16
CA ASN A 29 12.90 -5.94 1.53
C ASN A 29 12.37 -7.11 2.37
N LYS A 30 11.44 -6.86 3.29
CA LYS A 30 10.77 -7.92 4.06
C LYS A 30 9.89 -8.80 3.18
N ILE A 31 9.13 -8.22 2.24
CA ILE A 31 8.36 -9.01 1.25
C ILE A 31 9.27 -9.97 0.47
N ARG A 32 10.41 -9.47 -0.03
CA ARG A 32 11.36 -10.27 -0.82
C ARG A 32 12.08 -11.34 0.01
N ALA A 33 12.12 -11.18 1.33
CA ALA A 33 12.67 -12.17 2.25
C ALA A 33 11.62 -13.19 2.74
N ASP A 34 10.33 -12.91 2.54
CA ASP A 34 9.25 -13.76 2.99
C ASP A 34 8.94 -14.87 1.96
N PRO A 35 9.05 -16.16 2.32
CA PRO A 35 8.93 -17.26 1.37
C PRO A 35 7.51 -17.44 0.80
N ASP A 36 6.49 -16.93 1.48
CA ASP A 36 5.11 -17.04 1.04
C ASP A 36 4.69 -15.84 0.17
N LEU A 37 5.29 -14.67 0.39
CA LEU A 37 5.02 -13.45 -0.38
C LEU A 37 5.92 -13.28 -1.61
N GLU A 38 7.21 -13.61 -1.50
CA GLU A 38 8.19 -13.41 -2.58
C GLU A 38 7.74 -13.99 -3.93
N PRO A 39 7.26 -15.25 -4.02
CA PRO A 39 6.90 -15.84 -5.32
C PRO A 39 5.68 -15.19 -5.96
N ILE A 40 4.87 -14.49 -5.16
CA ILE A 40 3.65 -13.82 -5.61
C ILE A 40 4.02 -12.45 -6.15
N PHE A 41 4.81 -11.69 -5.39
CA PHE A 41 5.27 -10.37 -5.83
C PHE A 41 6.20 -10.48 -7.02
N GLU A 42 7.05 -11.50 -7.12
CA GLU A 42 7.92 -11.71 -8.28
C GLU A 42 7.11 -11.93 -9.57
N ARG A 43 5.96 -12.62 -9.49
CA ARG A 43 5.04 -12.77 -10.66
C ARG A 43 4.38 -11.45 -11.05
N VAL A 44 4.08 -10.59 -10.09
CA VAL A 44 3.40 -9.30 -10.32
C VAL A 44 4.39 -8.25 -10.84
N VAL A 45 5.59 -8.20 -10.27
CA VAL A 45 6.65 -7.24 -10.60
C VAL A 45 7.43 -7.67 -11.83
N ALA A 46 7.52 -8.98 -12.10
CA ALA A 46 8.20 -9.55 -13.25
C ALA A 46 9.65 -9.07 -13.41
N GLY A 47 10.38 -8.96 -12.29
CA GLY A 47 11.77 -8.53 -12.23
C GLY A 47 12.02 -7.01 -12.29
N ASP A 48 11.01 -6.18 -12.62
CA ASP A 48 11.15 -4.72 -12.70
C ASP A 48 10.89 -4.02 -11.34
N TRP A 49 11.72 -4.37 -10.36
CA TRP A 49 11.60 -3.89 -8.98
C TRP A 49 11.84 -2.38 -8.84
N GLU A 50 12.70 -1.80 -9.68
CA GLU A 50 12.99 -0.37 -9.68
C GLU A 50 11.74 0.44 -10.03
N THR A 51 11.07 0.09 -11.14
CA THR A 51 9.84 0.77 -11.57
C THR A 51 8.69 0.53 -10.58
N HIS A 52 8.62 -0.66 -9.99
CA HIS A 52 7.63 -0.96 -8.96
C HIS A 52 7.82 -0.11 -7.70
N LEU A 53 9.05 -0.06 -7.17
CA LEU A 53 9.36 0.73 -5.98
C LEU A 53 9.12 2.23 -6.20
N ALA A 54 9.49 2.77 -7.36
CA ALA A 54 9.19 4.16 -7.72
C ALA A 54 7.70 4.48 -7.60
N LYS A 55 6.82 3.62 -8.15
CA LYS A 55 5.37 3.76 -8.04
C LYS A 55 4.88 3.67 -6.59
N MET A 56 5.53 2.83 -5.77
CA MET A 56 5.16 2.65 -4.38
C MET A 56 5.57 3.84 -3.50
N TYR A 57 6.71 4.48 -3.78
CA TYR A 57 7.08 5.74 -3.13
C TYR A 57 6.04 6.82 -3.42
N ASP A 58 5.62 6.98 -4.69
CA ASP A 58 4.61 7.95 -5.09
C ASP A 58 3.26 7.66 -4.42
N PHE A 59 2.85 6.38 -4.42
CA PHE A 59 1.62 5.94 -3.77
C PHE A 59 1.60 6.27 -2.27
N TRP A 60 2.63 5.86 -1.52
CA TRP A 60 2.67 6.09 -0.08
C TRP A 60 2.87 7.56 0.27
N SER A 61 3.61 8.31 -0.54
CA SER A 61 3.70 9.77 -0.42
C SER A 61 2.33 10.42 -0.57
N SER A 62 1.53 10.00 -1.56
CA SER A 62 0.16 10.49 -1.73
C SER A 62 -0.77 10.15 -0.57
N VAL A 63 -0.67 8.92 -0.06
CA VAL A 63 -1.48 8.42 1.07
C VAL A 63 -1.16 9.16 2.36
N MET A 64 0.13 9.39 2.65
CA MET A 64 0.57 9.96 3.93
C MET A 64 0.55 11.48 3.93
N LEU A 65 0.97 12.14 2.84
CA LEU A 65 1.13 13.60 2.77
C LEU A 65 -0.13 14.32 2.28
N THR A 66 -1.27 13.64 2.20
CA THR A 66 -2.57 14.22 1.80
C THR A 66 -2.57 14.93 0.44
N THR A 67 -1.73 14.52 -0.51
CA THR A 67 -1.96 14.79 -1.93
C THR A 67 -2.96 13.75 -2.45
N GLY A 68 -4.20 13.84 -1.95
CA GLY A 68 -5.23 12.87 -2.28
C GLY A 68 -5.40 12.78 -3.79
N TYR A 69 -4.96 11.67 -4.40
CA TYR A 69 -5.55 11.02 -5.56
C TYR A 69 -4.67 9.82 -5.98
N TYR A 70 -4.92 8.64 -5.41
CA TYR A 70 -4.56 7.40 -6.11
C TYR A 70 -5.78 6.82 -6.80
N LYS A 71 -5.92 7.17 -8.09
CA LYS A 71 -6.84 6.54 -9.05
C LYS A 71 -6.15 5.40 -9.80
N GLY A 72 -5.15 4.73 -9.21
CA GLY A 72 -4.65 3.49 -9.76
C GLY A 72 -5.78 2.47 -9.71
N SER A 73 -6.23 2.04 -10.89
CA SER A 73 -7.46 1.27 -11.07
C SER A 73 -7.44 0.02 -10.18
N LEU A 74 -8.22 0.03 -9.09
CA LEU A 74 -8.47 -1.13 -8.23
C LEU A 74 -8.93 -2.35 -9.04
N LEU A 75 -9.50 -2.12 -10.22
CA LEU A 75 -9.86 -3.16 -11.19
C LEU A 75 -8.64 -3.90 -11.79
N ALA A 76 -7.49 -3.24 -11.96
CA ALA A 76 -6.25 -3.86 -12.46
C ALA A 76 -5.62 -4.79 -11.41
N VAL A 77 -5.78 -4.47 -10.12
CA VAL A 77 -5.38 -5.32 -9.01
C VAL A 77 -6.15 -6.65 -9.06
N ARG A 78 -7.44 -6.63 -9.39
CA ARG A 78 -8.26 -7.85 -9.47
C ARG A 78 -7.84 -8.82 -10.59
N THR A 79 -7.32 -8.33 -11.71
CA THR A 79 -6.90 -9.19 -12.84
C THR A 79 -5.49 -9.76 -12.68
N HIS A 80 -4.58 -9.04 -12.04
CA HIS A 80 -3.21 -9.53 -11.79
C HIS A 80 -3.10 -10.39 -10.53
N ILE A 81 -3.94 -10.15 -9.53
CA ILE A 81 -3.89 -10.83 -8.24
C ILE A 81 -4.91 -12.00 -8.21
N GLY A 82 -4.82 -12.88 -9.20
CA GLY A 82 -5.44 -14.21 -9.11
C GLY A 82 -4.66 -15.08 -8.14
N GLY A 83 -4.64 -14.74 -6.85
CA GLY A 83 -3.86 -15.50 -5.85
C GLY A 83 -3.52 -14.82 -4.53
N LEU A 84 -3.80 -13.53 -4.28
CA LEU A 84 -3.77 -13.05 -2.89
C LEU A 84 -4.99 -13.64 -2.17
N GLU A 85 -4.75 -14.71 -1.44
CA GLU A 85 -5.62 -15.09 -0.35
C GLU A 85 -5.62 -14.02 0.74
N LEU A 86 -6.72 -13.92 1.50
CA LEU A 86 -6.87 -12.97 2.61
C LEU A 86 -5.66 -12.98 3.57
N GLY A 87 -5.11 -14.18 3.83
CA GLY A 87 -3.96 -14.34 4.71
C GLY A 87 -2.68 -13.66 4.23
N LEU A 88 -2.53 -13.41 2.92
CA LEU A 88 -1.37 -12.73 2.38
C LEU A 88 -1.45 -11.21 2.56
N LEU A 89 -2.67 -10.64 2.54
CA LEU A 89 -2.87 -9.22 2.88
C LEU A 89 -2.56 -8.98 4.36
N ASP A 90 -3.02 -9.87 5.23
CA ASP A 90 -2.73 -9.77 6.67
C ASP A 90 -1.23 -9.90 6.95
N ARG A 91 -0.53 -10.76 6.20
CA ARG A 91 0.93 -10.88 6.27
C ARG A 91 1.66 -9.63 5.77
N CYS A 92 1.22 -9.05 4.66
CA CYS A 92 1.74 -7.75 4.19
C CYS A 92 1.52 -6.66 5.24
N LEU A 93 0.35 -6.60 5.89
CA LEU A 93 0.08 -5.63 6.96
C LEU A 93 1.00 -5.82 8.17
N ALA A 94 1.28 -7.08 8.55
CA ALA A 94 2.22 -7.38 9.63
C ALA A 94 3.62 -6.87 9.30
N LEU A 95 4.17 -7.21 8.13
CA LEU A 95 5.50 -6.76 7.70
C LEU A 95 5.58 -5.23 7.57
N PHE A 96 4.51 -4.59 7.10
CA PHE A 96 4.43 -3.13 7.04
C PHE A 96 4.43 -2.51 8.43
N GLY A 97 3.70 -3.10 9.38
CA GLY A 97 3.70 -2.70 10.79
C GLY A 97 5.09 -2.81 11.40
N ASP A 98 5.76 -3.95 11.22
CA ASP A 98 7.13 -4.14 11.70
C ASP A 98 8.08 -3.06 11.12
N SER A 99 7.93 -2.71 9.84
CA SER A 99 8.74 -1.65 9.22
C SER A 99 8.41 -0.25 9.75
N CYS A 100 7.16 0.01 10.15
CA CYS A 100 6.78 1.25 10.81
C CYS A 100 7.45 1.35 12.19
N ASP A 101 7.33 0.29 13.00
CA ASP A 101 7.85 0.26 14.37
C ASP A 101 9.38 0.32 14.44
N GLU A 102 10.07 -0.18 13.41
CA GLU A 102 11.54 -0.11 13.31
C GLU A 102 12.07 1.29 12.93
N LEU A 103 11.31 2.07 12.17
CA LEU A 103 11.80 3.29 11.52
C LEU A 103 11.20 4.58 12.06
N LEU A 104 10.06 4.50 12.75
CA LEU A 104 9.25 5.65 13.13
C LEU A 104 9.00 5.64 14.64
N ASP A 105 8.66 6.81 15.19
CA ASP A 105 8.12 6.87 16.55
C ASP A 105 6.71 6.24 16.60
N SER A 106 6.28 5.86 17.81
CA SER A 106 5.02 5.12 18.00
C SER A 106 3.77 5.86 17.50
N GLU A 107 3.76 7.19 17.52
CA GLU A 107 2.62 7.97 17.04
C GLU A 107 2.55 7.92 15.51
N THR A 108 3.67 8.21 14.85
CA THR A 108 3.78 8.16 13.39
C THR A 108 3.57 6.74 12.84
N ALA A 109 4.15 5.73 13.49
CA ALA A 109 3.97 4.33 13.14
C ALA A 109 2.50 3.90 13.18
N GLY A 110 1.78 4.28 14.25
CA GLY A 110 0.35 4.01 14.39
C GLY A 110 -0.50 4.63 13.27
N LEU A 111 -0.18 5.86 12.86
CA LEU A 111 -0.86 6.55 11.75
C LEU A 111 -0.62 5.89 10.39
N CYS A 112 0.63 5.50 10.11
CA CYS A 112 1.01 4.75 8.91
C CYS A 112 0.25 3.42 8.84
N TRP A 113 0.28 2.65 9.93
CA TRP A 113 -0.38 1.35 10.01
C TRP A 113 -1.90 1.48 9.85
N LEU A 114 -2.53 2.46 10.48
CA LEU A 114 -3.98 2.68 10.36
C LEU A 114 -4.39 2.94 8.90
N LYS A 115 -3.62 3.77 8.17
CA LYS A 115 -3.86 4.01 6.74
C LYS A 115 -3.67 2.73 5.91
N ALA A 116 -2.62 1.95 6.21
CA ALA A 116 -2.40 0.65 5.56
C ALA A 116 -3.56 -0.32 5.78
N ALA A 117 -4.03 -0.43 7.02
CA ALA A 117 -5.16 -1.28 7.39
C ALA A 117 -6.44 -0.88 6.65
N HIS A 118 -6.75 0.42 6.54
CA HIS A 118 -7.90 0.90 5.76
C HIS A 118 -7.80 0.58 4.26
N ILE A 119 -6.60 0.66 3.68
CA ILE A 119 -6.37 0.29 2.27
C ILE A 119 -6.58 -1.22 2.10
N ALA A 120 -6.02 -2.04 2.98
CA ALA A 120 -6.17 -3.48 2.94
C ALA A 120 -7.64 -3.90 3.09
N GLU A 121 -8.38 -3.32 4.03
CA GLU A 121 -9.82 -3.59 4.18
C GLU A 121 -10.62 -3.18 2.95
N SER A 122 -10.30 -2.04 2.33
CA SER A 122 -10.92 -1.60 1.08
C SER A 122 -10.63 -2.58 -0.07
N LEU A 123 -9.41 -3.12 -0.16
CA LEU A 123 -9.03 -4.14 -1.13
C LEU A 123 -9.76 -5.46 -0.88
N LYS A 124 -9.85 -5.92 0.37
CA LYS A 124 -10.62 -7.11 0.75
C LYS A 124 -12.08 -6.94 0.33
N LEU A 125 -12.71 -5.83 0.72
CA LEU A 125 -14.08 -5.53 0.30
C LEU A 125 -14.22 -5.54 -1.22
N PHE A 126 -13.30 -4.94 -1.96
CA PHE A 126 -13.36 -4.93 -3.43
C PHE A 126 -13.20 -6.32 -4.07
N LEU A 127 -12.34 -7.18 -3.50
CA LEU A 127 -12.10 -8.54 -4.00
C LEU A 127 -13.28 -9.49 -3.69
N PHE A 128 -13.94 -9.31 -2.54
CA PHE A 128 -14.97 -10.22 -2.05
C PHE A 128 -16.41 -9.72 -2.23
N TYR A 129 -16.64 -8.41 -2.34
CA TYR A 129 -17.95 -7.84 -2.61
C TYR A 129 -18.29 -8.01 -4.09
N ARG A 130 -19.22 -8.94 -4.39
CA ARG A 130 -19.78 -9.16 -5.73
C ARG A 130 -21.20 -8.60 -5.81
N PRO A 131 -21.40 -7.33 -6.22
CA PRO A 131 -22.75 -6.78 -6.44
C PRO A 131 -23.47 -7.48 -7.63
N GLU A 132 -22.72 -8.15 -8.51
CA GLU A 132 -23.21 -8.81 -9.73
C GLU A 132 -23.84 -10.20 -9.48
N ARG A 133 -23.97 -10.68 -8.23
CA ARG A 133 -24.77 -11.86 -7.90
C ARG A 133 -26.14 -11.40 -7.39
N PRO A 134 -27.16 -11.25 -8.27
CA PRO A 134 -28.52 -11.16 -7.76
C PRO A 134 -28.81 -12.41 -6.94
N TRP A 135 -29.39 -12.24 -5.75
CA TRP A 135 -29.99 -13.38 -5.04
C TRP A 135 -30.95 -14.08 -6.01
N LEU A 136 -30.97 -15.42 -5.98
CA LEU A 136 -31.69 -16.29 -6.92
C LEU A 136 -33.10 -15.75 -7.27
N ARG A 137 -33.29 -15.31 -8.52
CA ARG A 137 -34.60 -15.35 -9.19
C ARG A 137 -34.70 -16.64 -10.00
N ASN A 138 -34.62 -17.78 -9.32
CA ASN A 138 -35.27 -19.01 -9.76
C ASN A 138 -36.29 -19.35 -8.68
N ALA A 139 -37.39 -18.61 -8.70
CA ALA A 139 -38.60 -18.95 -7.97
C ALA A 139 -39.78 -18.63 -8.91
N ALA A 140 -39.98 -19.55 -9.86
CA ALA A 140 -41.22 -19.93 -10.54
C ALA A 140 -40.87 -20.52 -11.92
#